data_AF-A0A3D4MF54-F1
#
_entry.id   AF-A0A3D4MF54-F1
#
_cell.length_a   1.000
_cell.length_b   1.000
_cell.length_c   1.000
_cell.angle_alpha   90.00
_cell.angle_beta   90.00
_cell.angle_gamma   90.00
#
_symmetry.space_group_name_H-M   'P 1'
#
loop_
_entity.id
_entity.type
_entity.pdbx_description
1 polymer ?
#
loop_
_entity_poly.entity_id
_entity_poly.type
_entity_poly.pdbx_seq_one_letter_code
_entity_poly.pdbx_strand_id
1 'polypeptide(L)'
;MAGAFALLGFGLTASYTAQGEEAHTLSPAGMRVEPLSIVKEDGTRETFSVEVAETMVQLQMGLMHRTEMPKDAGMLFYFGGGEGIVSFWMKNTLIPLDMIFIRGDGVIVNIHENAEPKSLASVSSRFPTLAVLEVNGGEARARGIEIGNRVEHHYFGAARGETPENKTQEPEDAEGAVKKDDTPQTKTEPAPLPSPELDIESPRLLERSRQQGLDADVQQR
;
A
#
# COMPACT_ATOMS: atom_id res chain seq x y z
N MET A 1 -22.73 -26.54 -71.36
CA MET A 1 -23.35 -25.77 -70.24
C MET A 1 -23.26 -26.62 -68.99
N ALA A 2 -22.74 -26.02 -67.90
CA ALA A 2 -22.73 -26.48 -66.49
C ALA A 2 -22.01 -27.82 -66.17
N GLY A 3 -21.21 -27.96 -65.11
CA GLY A 3 -20.86 -27.06 -64.01
C GLY A 3 -19.78 -27.71 -63.14
N ALA A 4 -18.94 -26.88 -62.53
CA ALA A 4 -17.84 -27.25 -61.64
C ALA A 4 -18.32 -27.36 -60.18
N PHE A 5 -17.72 -28.24 -59.38
CA PHE A 5 -17.72 -28.13 -57.92
C PHE A 5 -16.34 -28.50 -57.38
N ALA A 6 -15.67 -27.48 -56.83
CA ALA A 6 -14.44 -27.59 -56.05
C ALA A 6 -14.80 -27.75 -54.58
N LEU A 7 -14.22 -28.75 -53.90
CA LEU A 7 -14.29 -28.90 -52.45
C LEU A 7 -12.96 -28.40 -51.85
N LEU A 8 -13.02 -27.23 -51.21
CA LEU A 8 -11.98 -26.68 -50.35
C LEU A 8 -12.16 -27.22 -48.92
N GLY A 9 -11.17 -27.97 -48.43
CA GLY A 9 -11.10 -28.39 -47.04
C GLY A 9 -10.61 -27.25 -46.15
N PHE A 10 -11.45 -26.82 -45.22
CA PHE A 10 -11.18 -25.80 -44.21
C PHE A 10 -10.19 -26.33 -43.16
N GLY A 11 -9.05 -25.67 -42.99
CA GLY A 11 -8.13 -25.92 -41.88
C GLY A 11 -8.69 -25.33 -40.58
N LEU A 12 -8.84 -26.17 -39.56
CA LEU A 12 -9.22 -25.74 -38.21
C LEU A 12 -7.96 -25.28 -37.47
N THR A 13 -7.71 -23.97 -37.44
CA THR A 13 -6.69 -23.40 -36.55
C THR A 13 -7.31 -23.19 -35.17
N ALA A 14 -6.88 -23.98 -34.18
CA ALA A 14 -7.15 -23.68 -32.79
C ALA A 14 -6.30 -22.47 -32.38
N SER A 15 -6.93 -21.30 -32.22
CA SER A 15 -6.29 -20.14 -31.61
C SER A 15 -6.18 -20.38 -30.11
N TYR A 16 -4.99 -20.70 -29.64
CA TYR A 16 -4.67 -20.68 -28.20
C TYR A 16 -4.53 -19.22 -27.80
N THR A 17 -5.57 -18.64 -27.21
CA THR A 17 -5.49 -17.34 -26.53
C THR A 17 -4.71 -17.54 -25.24
N ALA A 18 -3.41 -17.21 -25.27
CA ALA A 18 -2.67 -16.94 -24.05
C ALA A 18 -3.30 -15.70 -23.39
N GLN A 19 -4.02 -15.89 -22.29
CA GLN A 19 -4.40 -14.79 -21.41
C GLN A 19 -3.10 -14.19 -20.87
N GLY A 20 -2.86 -12.91 -21.17
CA GLY A 20 -1.73 -12.17 -20.65
C GLY A 20 -1.87 -12.02 -19.14
N GLU A 21 -0.96 -12.64 -18.41
CA GLU A 21 -0.66 -12.31 -17.03
C GLU A 21 0.00 -10.92 -17.09
N GLU A 22 -0.75 -9.86 -16.73
CA GLU A 22 -0.21 -8.49 -16.64
C GLU A 22 0.98 -8.54 -15.68
N ALA A 23 2.20 -8.47 -16.21
CA ALA A 23 3.41 -8.48 -15.42
C ALA A 23 3.46 -7.18 -14.59
N HIS A 24 3.06 -7.27 -13.32
CA HIS A 24 3.15 -6.14 -12.39
C HIS A 24 4.59 -5.66 -12.32
N THR A 25 4.82 -4.38 -12.63
CA THR A 25 6.15 -3.78 -12.50
C THR A 25 6.46 -3.63 -11.02
N LEU A 26 7.61 -4.17 -10.58
CA LEU A 26 8.08 -3.97 -9.22
C LEU A 26 9.03 -2.78 -9.14
N SER A 27 8.95 -2.03 -8.05
CA SER A 27 9.94 -1.01 -7.73
C SER A 27 11.26 -1.62 -7.25
N PRO A 28 12.35 -0.84 -7.16
CA PRO A 28 13.60 -1.30 -6.54
C PRO A 28 13.43 -1.80 -5.09
N ALA A 29 12.39 -1.32 -4.39
CA ALA A 29 12.03 -1.75 -3.04
C ALA A 29 11.12 -3.01 -3.01
N GLY A 30 10.83 -3.62 -4.16
CA GLY A 30 10.02 -4.83 -4.28
C GLY A 30 8.51 -4.61 -4.08
N MET A 31 8.02 -3.37 -4.17
CA MET A 31 6.59 -3.07 -4.13
C MET A 31 6.02 -3.10 -5.55
N ARG A 32 4.74 -3.49 -5.68
CA ARG A 32 4.04 -3.35 -6.96
C ARG A 32 3.86 -1.87 -7.28
N VAL A 33 4.04 -1.53 -8.55
CA VAL A 33 3.80 -0.20 -9.09
C VAL A 33 2.55 -0.23 -9.93
N GLU A 34 1.58 0.61 -9.60
CA GLU A 34 0.24 0.58 -10.19
C GLU A 34 -0.21 2.01 -10.57
N PRO A 35 -1.01 2.17 -11.64
CA PRO A 35 -1.57 3.47 -11.97
C PRO A 35 -2.70 3.84 -11.00
N LEU A 36 -2.69 5.08 -10.53
CA LEU A 36 -3.74 5.66 -9.70
C LEU A 36 -4.19 6.98 -10.30
N SER A 37 -5.48 7.28 -10.23
CA SER A 37 -6.04 8.53 -10.74
C SER A 37 -6.80 9.28 -9.66
N ILE A 38 -6.70 10.61 -9.66
CA ILE A 38 -7.57 11.49 -8.88
C ILE A 38 -8.45 12.27 -9.85
N VAL A 39 -9.76 12.13 -9.69
CA VAL A 39 -10.78 12.81 -10.46
C VAL A 39 -11.29 14.01 -9.66
N LYS A 40 -11.12 15.19 -10.24
CA LYS A 40 -11.56 16.49 -9.68
C LYS A 40 -13.05 16.71 -9.96
N GLU A 41 -13.64 17.70 -9.29
CA GLU A 41 -15.07 18.02 -9.43
C GLU A 41 -15.45 18.41 -10.88
N ASP A 42 -14.53 19.05 -11.61
CA ASP A 42 -14.70 19.42 -13.02
C ASP A 42 -14.53 18.24 -14.00
N GLY A 43 -14.25 17.03 -13.49
CA GLY A 43 -14.00 15.82 -14.27
C GLY A 43 -12.56 15.68 -14.79
N THR A 44 -11.68 16.65 -14.54
CA THR A 44 -10.26 16.57 -14.88
C THR A 44 -9.59 15.47 -14.04
N ARG A 45 -8.66 14.73 -14.67
CA ARG A 45 -7.96 13.60 -14.04
C ARG A 45 -6.46 13.90 -13.90
N GLU A 46 -5.95 13.70 -12.69
CA GLU A 46 -4.51 13.68 -12.38
C GLU A 46 -4.08 12.22 -12.20
N THR A 47 -3.05 11.78 -12.92
CA THR A 47 -2.58 10.39 -12.87
C THR A 47 -1.24 10.30 -12.17
N PHE A 48 -1.08 9.26 -11.36
CA PHE A 48 0.14 8.92 -10.66
C PHE A 48 0.53 7.45 -10.93
N SER A 49 1.83 7.19 -10.91
CA SER A 49 2.41 5.85 -10.82
C SER A 49 2.77 5.61 -9.36
N VAL A 50 2.03 4.75 -8.67
CA VAL A 50 2.15 4.59 -7.21
C VAL A 50 2.74 3.25 -6.85
N GLU A 51 3.71 3.25 -5.93
CA GLU A 51 4.08 2.02 -5.24
C GLU A 51 3.03 1.69 -4.19
N VAL A 52 2.62 0.43 -4.12
CA VAL A 52 1.61 -0.02 -3.16
C VAL A 52 2.28 -0.65 -1.94
N ALA A 53 2.07 -0.02 -0.78
CA ALA A 53 2.49 -0.53 0.52
C ALA A 53 1.29 -1.18 1.24
N GLU A 54 1.33 -2.51 1.40
CA GLU A 54 0.24 -3.29 2.02
C GLU A 54 0.72 -4.07 3.25
N THR A 55 1.97 -4.54 3.22
CA THR A 55 2.54 -5.29 4.35
C THR A 55 2.99 -4.34 5.44
N MET A 56 2.98 -4.80 6.69
CA MET A 56 3.44 -3.99 7.83
C MET A 56 4.86 -3.42 7.61
N VAL A 57 5.75 -4.20 7.01
CA VAL A 57 7.13 -3.76 6.70
C VAL A 57 7.14 -2.63 5.67
N GLN A 58 6.34 -2.73 4.59
CA GLN A 58 6.23 -1.68 3.59
C GLN A 58 5.60 -0.41 4.18
N LEU A 59 4.53 -0.55 4.97
CA LEU A 59 3.85 0.57 5.63
C LEU A 59 4.78 1.30 6.60
N GLN A 60 5.60 0.57 7.37
CA GLN A 60 6.57 1.16 8.31
C GLN A 60 7.75 1.81 7.61
N MET A 61 8.20 1.25 6.48
CA MET A 61 9.29 1.81 5.68
C MET A 61 8.86 3.10 4.98
N GLY A 62 7.69 3.10 4.34
CA GLY A 62 7.20 4.21 3.54
C GLY A 62 8.25 4.73 2.54
N LEU A 63 8.36 6.06 2.45
CA LEU A 63 9.33 6.76 1.61
C LEU A 63 10.66 7.10 2.33
N MET A 64 10.99 6.43 3.44
CA MET A 64 12.25 6.67 4.17
C MET A 64 13.48 6.56 3.26
N HIS A 65 14.48 7.40 3.53
CA HIS A 65 15.79 7.43 2.86
C HIS A 65 15.82 7.79 1.38
N ARG A 66 14.67 8.04 0.74
CA ARG A 66 14.63 8.52 -0.64
C ARG A 66 15.05 9.98 -0.72
N THR A 67 15.97 10.28 -1.63
CA THR A 67 16.46 11.64 -1.87
C THR A 67 15.67 12.38 -2.93
N GLU A 68 14.91 11.65 -3.76
CA GLU A 68 14.08 12.20 -4.83
C GLU A 68 12.93 11.24 -5.16
N MET A 69 11.89 11.79 -5.80
CA MET A 69 10.77 11.02 -6.35
C MET A 69 10.26 11.74 -7.61
N PRO A 70 9.99 11.03 -8.73
CA PRO A 70 9.43 11.64 -9.93
C PRO A 70 8.12 12.40 -9.66
N LYS A 71 7.84 13.44 -10.45
CA LYS A 71 6.69 14.33 -10.24
C LYS A 71 5.34 13.59 -10.24
N ASP A 72 5.20 12.60 -11.12
CA ASP A 72 3.99 11.79 -11.27
C ASP A 72 4.08 10.47 -10.48
N ALA A 73 5.02 10.34 -9.55
CA ALA A 73 5.14 9.17 -8.69
C ALA A 73 4.59 9.44 -7.29
N GLY A 74 4.19 8.36 -6.61
CA GLY A 74 3.77 8.41 -5.22
C GLY A 74 3.83 7.04 -4.56
N MET A 75 3.34 6.98 -3.32
CA MET A 75 3.15 5.73 -2.59
C MET A 75 1.75 5.67 -2.02
N LEU A 76 1.05 4.57 -2.29
CA LEU A 76 -0.26 4.27 -1.74
C LEU A 76 -0.11 3.30 -0.57
N PHE A 77 -0.39 3.80 0.64
CA PHE A 77 -0.51 2.99 1.85
C PHE A 77 -1.94 2.47 1.93
N TYR A 78 -2.12 1.15 1.83
CA TYR A 78 -3.44 0.51 1.92
C TYR A 78 -3.53 -0.34 3.18
N PHE A 79 -4.54 -0.06 4.03
CA PHE A 79 -4.60 -0.69 5.36
C PHE A 79 -5.40 -1.99 5.43
N GLY A 80 -6.21 -2.31 4.41
CA GLY A 80 -6.93 -3.59 4.24
C GLY A 80 -7.98 -3.98 5.30
N GLY A 81 -7.82 -3.60 6.57
CA GLY A 81 -8.66 -3.97 7.71
C GLY A 81 -9.91 -3.11 7.91
N GLY A 82 -10.21 -2.21 6.96
CA GLY A 82 -11.30 -1.24 7.06
C GLY A 82 -10.83 0.16 7.45
N GLU A 83 -11.77 1.09 7.51
CA GLU A 83 -11.48 2.50 7.80
C GLU A 83 -11.21 2.74 9.28
N GLY A 84 -10.17 3.53 9.57
CA GLY A 84 -9.82 3.94 10.92
C GLY A 84 -9.13 5.31 10.95
N ILE A 85 -8.81 5.79 12.15
CA ILE A 85 -7.92 6.93 12.31
C ILE A 85 -6.49 6.43 12.20
N VAL A 86 -5.75 6.96 11.23
CA VAL A 86 -4.33 6.63 11.02
C VAL A 86 -3.47 7.84 11.30
N SER A 87 -2.19 7.61 11.58
CA SER A 87 -1.23 8.68 11.85
C SER A 87 0.11 8.35 11.25
N PHE A 88 0.73 9.37 10.67
CA PHE A 88 2.01 9.30 9.99
C PHE A 88 3.03 10.20 10.71
N TRP A 89 4.29 10.03 10.32
CA TRP A 89 5.42 10.89 10.69
C TRP A 89 6.39 10.91 9.51
N MET A 90 7.38 11.79 9.57
CA MET A 90 8.39 11.95 8.52
C MET A 90 9.76 11.41 8.93
N LYS A 91 9.82 10.52 9.94
CA LYS A 91 11.08 9.94 10.45
C LYS A 91 11.87 9.37 9.28
N ASN A 92 13.12 9.80 9.10
CA ASN A 92 14.02 9.38 8.01
C ASN A 92 13.56 9.68 6.57
N THR A 93 12.44 10.35 6.36
CA THR A 93 12.01 10.84 5.04
C THR A 93 12.73 12.14 4.71
N LEU A 94 13.39 12.20 3.53
CA LEU A 94 14.30 13.31 3.18
C LEU A 94 13.66 14.34 2.24
N ILE A 95 12.59 13.97 1.55
CA ILE A 95 11.82 14.84 0.67
C ILE A 95 10.54 15.33 1.37
N PRO A 96 10.08 16.57 1.13
CA PRO A 96 8.79 17.01 1.63
C PRO A 96 7.68 16.23 0.92
N LEU A 97 6.57 15.97 1.61
CA LEU A 97 5.46 15.18 1.08
C LEU A 97 4.11 15.85 1.34
N ASP A 98 3.18 15.67 0.41
CA ASP A 98 1.77 15.86 0.70
C ASP A 98 1.15 14.50 1.06
N MET A 99 0.41 14.45 2.17
CA MET A 99 -0.31 13.26 2.61
C MET A 99 -1.80 13.42 2.33
N ILE A 100 -2.32 12.62 1.42
CA ILE A 100 -3.72 12.65 0.95
C ILE A 100 -4.45 11.47 1.58
N PHE A 101 -5.37 11.74 2.51
CA PHE A 101 -6.11 10.72 3.26
C PHE A 101 -7.41 10.36 2.53
N ILE A 102 -7.61 9.07 2.28
CA ILE A 102 -8.64 8.55 1.37
C ILE A 102 -9.54 7.55 2.11
N ARG A 103 -10.85 7.77 2.02
CA ARG A 103 -11.88 6.88 2.56
C ARG A 103 -12.11 5.68 1.63
N GLY A 104 -12.80 4.63 2.08
CA GLY A 104 -12.99 3.40 1.29
C GLY A 104 -13.85 3.56 0.03
N ASP A 105 -14.67 4.61 -0.05
CA ASP A 105 -15.34 5.00 -1.29
C ASP A 105 -14.42 5.74 -2.27
N GLY A 106 -13.15 5.97 -1.92
CA GLY A 106 -12.18 6.71 -2.73
C GLY A 106 -12.23 8.22 -2.52
N VAL A 107 -13.08 8.75 -1.64
CA VAL A 107 -13.15 10.21 -1.42
C VAL A 107 -11.97 10.68 -0.56
N ILE A 108 -11.31 11.75 -1.00
CA ILE A 108 -10.29 12.45 -0.20
C ILE A 108 -10.99 13.16 0.96
N VAL A 109 -10.62 12.81 2.19
CA VAL A 109 -11.23 13.35 3.42
C VAL A 109 -10.36 14.37 4.14
N ASN A 110 -9.06 14.35 3.89
CA ASN A 110 -8.11 15.31 4.45
C ASN A 110 -6.85 15.36 3.58
N ILE A 111 -6.16 16.50 3.59
CA ILE A 111 -4.86 16.69 2.94
C ILE A 111 -3.96 17.41 3.94
N HIS A 112 -2.79 16.84 4.19
CA HIS A 112 -1.71 17.53 4.89
C HIS A 112 -0.61 17.86 3.89
N GLU A 113 -0.54 19.12 3.49
CA GLU A 113 0.44 19.61 2.52
C GLU A 113 1.79 19.89 3.19
N ASN A 114 2.87 19.66 2.44
CA ASN A 114 4.25 20.02 2.81
C ASN A 114 4.68 19.52 4.19
N ALA A 115 4.44 18.23 4.46
CA ALA A 115 4.98 17.53 5.63
C ALA A 115 6.50 17.73 5.69
N GLU A 116 7.01 18.14 6.86
CA GLU A 116 8.41 18.52 7.03
C GLU A 116 9.32 17.28 7.07
N PRO A 117 10.37 17.21 6.22
CA PRO A 117 11.33 16.12 6.25
C PRO A 117 11.90 15.85 7.65
N LYS A 118 12.04 14.58 8.02
CA LYS A 118 12.57 14.12 9.32
C LYS A 118 11.75 14.49 10.56
N SER A 119 10.63 15.18 10.41
CA SER A 119 9.77 15.53 11.55
C SER A 119 9.17 14.29 12.21
N LEU A 120 9.14 14.28 13.54
CA LEU A 120 8.49 13.24 14.35
C LEU A 120 7.10 13.66 14.83
N ALA A 121 6.64 14.85 14.42
CA ALA A 121 5.29 15.30 14.72
C ALA A 121 4.28 14.37 14.06
N SER A 122 3.27 13.96 14.82
CA SER A 122 2.22 13.08 14.31
C SER A 122 1.30 13.84 13.36
N VAL A 123 1.12 13.30 12.15
CA VAL A 123 0.15 13.77 11.17
C VAL A 123 -1.02 12.80 11.15
N SER A 124 -2.11 13.16 11.83
CA SER A 124 -3.31 12.34 11.91
C SER A 124 -4.26 12.58 10.74
N SER A 125 -4.93 11.51 10.30
CA SER A 125 -5.98 11.60 9.29
C SER A 125 -7.19 12.43 9.72
N ARG A 126 -7.44 12.55 11.03
CA ARG A 126 -8.61 13.20 11.66
C ARG A 126 -9.98 12.58 11.33
N PHE A 127 -10.09 11.82 10.25
CA PHE A 127 -11.29 11.16 9.77
C PHE A 127 -11.02 9.69 9.43
N PRO A 128 -12.05 8.81 9.45
CA PRO A 128 -11.92 7.43 9.02
C PRO A 128 -11.32 7.34 7.61
N THR A 129 -10.23 6.57 7.49
CA THR A 129 -9.36 6.49 6.31
C THR A 129 -9.04 5.02 6.03
N LEU A 130 -9.14 4.61 4.77
CA LEU A 130 -8.77 3.27 4.30
C LEU A 130 -7.37 3.25 3.66
N ALA A 131 -6.96 4.38 3.09
CA ALA A 131 -5.67 4.51 2.43
C ALA A 131 -5.10 5.93 2.55
N VAL A 132 -3.79 6.05 2.43
CA VAL A 132 -3.10 7.34 2.31
C VAL A 132 -2.24 7.32 1.05
N LEU A 133 -2.33 8.37 0.25
CA LEU A 133 -1.44 8.60 -0.88
C LEU A 133 -0.41 9.67 -0.47
N GLU A 134 0.86 9.31 -0.48
CA GLU A 134 1.98 10.25 -0.36
C GLU A 134 2.49 10.63 -1.76
N VAL A 135 2.58 11.93 -2.02
CA VAL A 135 3.18 12.51 -3.24
C VAL A 135 4.20 13.59 -2.85
N ASN A 136 4.98 14.10 -3.81
CA ASN A 136 5.92 15.19 -3.54
C ASN A 136 5.21 16.41 -2.91
N GLY A 137 5.88 17.05 -1.96
CA GLY A 137 5.35 18.21 -1.24
C GLY A 137 4.95 19.35 -2.17
N GLY A 138 3.74 19.87 -1.98
CA GLY A 138 3.13 20.93 -2.78
C GLY A 138 2.45 20.47 -4.07
N GLU A 139 2.52 19.18 -4.43
CA GLU A 139 1.86 18.66 -5.64
C GLU A 139 0.33 18.72 -5.56
N ALA A 140 -0.26 18.52 -4.38
CA ALA A 140 -1.71 18.59 -4.22
C ALA A 140 -2.21 19.98 -4.64
N ARG A 141 -1.60 21.04 -4.11
CA ARG A 141 -1.90 22.42 -4.49
C ARG A 141 -1.56 22.74 -5.93
N ALA A 142 -0.42 22.29 -6.43
CA ALA A 142 0.01 22.57 -7.80
C ALA A 142 -0.95 21.98 -8.85
N ARG A 143 -1.59 20.86 -8.53
CA ARG A 143 -2.54 20.16 -9.43
C ARG A 143 -4.01 20.48 -9.14
N GLY A 144 -4.29 21.27 -8.10
CA GLY A 144 -5.65 21.59 -7.66
C GLY A 144 -6.39 20.37 -7.13
N ILE A 145 -5.69 19.48 -6.42
CA ILE A 145 -6.29 18.35 -5.71
C ILE A 145 -6.84 18.86 -4.38
N GLU A 146 -8.11 18.59 -4.14
CA GLU A 146 -8.86 19.10 -3.00
C GLU A 146 -9.63 17.99 -2.27
N ILE A 147 -10.00 18.28 -1.01
CA ILE A 147 -10.91 17.44 -0.23
C ILE A 147 -12.23 17.29 -1.01
N GLY A 148 -12.76 16.06 -1.09
CA GLY A 148 -13.95 15.74 -1.86
C GLY A 148 -13.67 15.20 -3.27
N ASN A 149 -12.47 15.42 -3.83
CA ASN A 149 -12.07 14.73 -5.06
C ASN A 149 -12.02 13.21 -4.84
N ARG A 150 -12.10 12.45 -5.94
CA ARG A 150 -12.21 10.99 -5.90
C ARG A 150 -10.96 10.32 -6.44
N VAL A 151 -10.40 9.43 -5.65
CA VAL A 151 -9.35 8.51 -6.05
C VAL A 151 -9.98 7.29 -6.73
N GLU A 152 -9.48 6.98 -7.92
CA GLU A 152 -9.81 5.80 -8.69
C GLU A 152 -8.61 4.84 -8.67
N HIS A 153 -8.82 3.70 -8.03
CA HIS A 153 -7.91 2.57 -7.92
C HIS A 153 -8.76 1.34 -7.58
N HIS A 154 -8.29 0.13 -7.88
CA HIS A 154 -9.07 -1.10 -7.64
C HIS A 154 -9.35 -1.39 -6.15
N TYR A 155 -8.74 -0.64 -5.21
CA TYR A 155 -9.04 -0.71 -3.78
C TYR A 155 -10.27 0.08 -3.36
N PHE A 156 -10.75 0.98 -4.23
CA PHE A 156 -11.87 1.88 -3.94
C PHE A 156 -13.07 1.51 -4.81
N GLY A 157 -14.28 1.76 -4.31
CA GLY A 157 -15.51 1.55 -5.08
C GLY A 157 -16.50 0.53 -4.52
N ALA A 158 -16.23 -0.05 -3.34
CA ALA A 158 -17.25 -0.78 -2.61
C ALA A 158 -17.83 0.14 -1.52
N ALA A 159 -18.98 0.77 -1.81
CA ALA A 159 -19.98 0.85 -0.77
C ALA A 159 -20.20 -0.60 -0.31
N ARG A 160 -19.84 -0.93 0.93
CA ARG A 160 -19.97 -2.28 1.51
C ARG A 160 -21.26 -2.94 1.05
N GLY A 161 -21.13 -4.03 0.30
CA GLY A 161 -22.27 -4.79 -0.15
C GLY A 161 -21.97 -6.03 -0.97
N GLU A 162 -20.73 -6.42 -1.24
CA GLU A 162 -20.43 -7.69 -1.94
C GLU A 162 -19.00 -8.12 -1.62
N THR A 163 -18.86 -9.05 -0.69
CA THR A 163 -17.64 -9.85 -0.53
C THR A 163 -17.57 -10.79 -1.74
N PRO A 164 -16.44 -10.93 -2.46
CA PRO A 164 -16.30 -12.01 -3.43
C PRO A 164 -16.32 -13.33 -2.67
N GLU A 165 -17.47 -13.97 -2.69
CA GLU A 165 -17.75 -15.26 -2.09
C GLU A 165 -16.89 -16.31 -2.79
N ASN A 166 -15.81 -16.74 -2.12
CA ASN A 166 -15.05 -17.91 -2.54
C ASN A 166 -15.96 -19.13 -2.41
N LYS A 167 -16.45 -19.65 -3.55
CA LYS A 167 -17.20 -20.91 -3.64
C LYS A 167 -16.33 -22.06 -3.15
N THR A 168 -16.38 -22.30 -1.84
CA THR A 168 -16.01 -23.58 -1.26
C THR A 168 -17.27 -24.43 -1.25
N GLN A 169 -17.27 -25.50 -2.03
CA GLN A 169 -18.27 -26.56 -1.96
C GLN A 169 -18.25 -27.16 -0.54
N GLU A 170 -19.34 -26.97 0.20
CA GLU A 170 -19.63 -27.79 1.39
C GLU A 170 -20.19 -29.14 0.93
N PRO A 171 -19.76 -30.28 1.52
CA PRO A 171 -20.60 -31.46 1.58
C PRO A 171 -21.58 -31.32 2.75
N GLU A 172 -22.83 -31.66 2.45
CA GLU A 172 -23.93 -31.86 3.39
C GLU A 172 -23.56 -32.97 4.39
N ASP A 173 -23.72 -32.71 5.70
CA ASP A 173 -24.48 -33.54 6.64
C ASP A 173 -24.15 -33.25 8.12
N ALA A 174 -25.22 -33.36 8.92
CA ALA A 174 -25.29 -33.59 10.37
C ALA A 174 -25.56 -32.40 11.31
N GLU A 175 -26.84 -32.36 11.72
CA GLU A 175 -27.41 -31.64 12.85
C GLU A 175 -26.79 -32.02 14.21
N GLY A 176 -26.84 -31.11 15.19
CA GLY A 176 -26.61 -31.42 16.60
C GLY A 176 -26.58 -30.20 17.52
N ALA A 177 -27.63 -30.04 18.32
CA ALA A 177 -27.95 -28.85 19.11
C ALA A 177 -27.10 -28.62 20.39
N VAL A 178 -27.26 -27.41 20.97
CA VAL A 178 -27.60 -27.11 22.39
C VAL A 178 -26.73 -26.05 23.13
N LYS A 179 -27.46 -25.04 23.64
CA LYS A 179 -27.31 -24.17 24.85
C LYS A 179 -26.49 -22.87 24.87
N LYS A 180 -27.21 -21.88 25.44
CA LYS A 180 -26.87 -20.52 25.84
C LYS A 180 -25.83 -20.49 26.97
N ASP A 181 -25.05 -19.41 27.02
CA ASP A 181 -24.72 -18.73 28.27
C ASP A 181 -24.52 -17.22 28.01
N ASP A 182 -25.20 -16.42 28.84
CA ASP A 182 -25.08 -14.97 28.98
C ASP A 182 -23.80 -14.62 29.75
N THR A 183 -23.01 -13.61 29.33
CA THR A 183 -22.22 -12.67 30.18
C THR A 183 -21.58 -11.55 29.31
N PRO A 184 -21.43 -10.30 29.81
CA PRO A 184 -21.28 -9.09 28.99
C PRO A 184 -19.89 -8.88 28.37
N GLN A 185 -19.88 -8.35 27.15
CA GLN A 185 -18.65 -7.88 26.48
C GLN A 185 -18.21 -6.52 27.02
N THR A 186 -17.08 -6.50 27.71
CA THR A 186 -16.31 -5.29 28.01
C THR A 186 -15.62 -4.81 26.73
N LYS A 187 -15.89 -3.56 26.34
CA LYS A 187 -15.28 -2.88 25.19
C LYS A 187 -13.80 -2.61 25.47
N THR A 188 -12.90 -3.36 24.86
CA THR A 188 -11.45 -3.07 24.87
C THR A 188 -11.10 -2.26 23.63
N GLU A 189 -10.66 -1.02 23.85
CA GLU A 189 -10.08 -0.13 22.85
C GLU A 189 -8.81 -0.77 22.24
N PRO A 190 -8.60 -0.73 20.92
CA PRO A 190 -7.39 -1.30 20.33
C PRO A 190 -6.17 -0.48 20.76
N ALA A 191 -5.17 -1.17 21.31
CA ALA A 191 -3.94 -0.56 21.80
C ALA A 191 -3.18 0.16 20.66
N PRO A 192 -2.52 1.29 20.95
CA PRO A 192 -1.64 1.95 19.97
C PRO A 192 -0.53 0.98 19.55
N LEU A 193 -0.22 0.97 18.25
CA LEU A 193 0.87 0.17 17.69
C LEU A 193 2.17 0.41 18.49
N PRO A 194 2.88 -0.66 18.91
CA PRO A 194 4.15 -0.49 19.59
C PRO A 194 5.13 0.25 18.67
N SER A 195 5.82 1.24 19.24
CA SER A 195 6.92 1.92 18.56
C SER A 195 7.98 0.88 18.17
N PRO A 196 8.56 0.91 16.95
CA PRO A 196 9.71 0.09 16.66
C PRO A 196 10.89 0.64 17.47
N GLU A 197 11.20 0.01 18.60
CA GLU A 197 12.54 0.03 19.15
C GLU A 197 13.43 -0.62 18.09
N LEU A 198 14.18 0.23 17.38
CA LEU A 198 15.36 -0.23 16.68
C LEU A 198 16.33 -0.66 17.77
N ASP A 199 16.53 -1.97 17.90
CA ASP A 199 17.68 -2.54 18.58
C ASP A 199 18.94 -2.08 17.83
N ILE A 200 19.43 -0.89 18.19
CA ILE A 200 20.80 -0.48 17.91
C ILE A 200 21.63 -1.14 19.00
N GLU A 201 21.97 -2.42 18.82
CA GLU A 201 22.92 -3.09 19.70
C GLU A 201 24.28 -2.36 19.65
N SER A 202 24.55 -1.64 20.74
CA SER A 202 25.81 -1.52 21.48
C SER A 202 27.09 -1.10 20.72
N PRO A 203 27.78 -0.02 21.16
CA PRO A 203 29.15 0.32 20.75
C PRO A 203 30.24 -0.73 21.09
N ARG A 204 29.89 -1.90 21.63
CA ARG A 204 30.83 -2.87 22.20
C ARG A 204 31.51 -3.80 21.21
N LEU A 205 31.26 -3.67 19.90
CA LEU A 205 31.97 -4.47 18.89
C LEU A 205 33.27 -3.83 18.39
N LEU A 206 33.46 -2.51 18.54
CA LEU A 206 34.71 -1.86 18.11
C LEU A 206 35.89 -2.09 19.06
N GLU A 207 35.63 -2.37 20.35
CA GLU A 207 36.69 -2.59 21.33
C GLU A 207 37.24 -4.02 21.33
N ARG A 208 36.47 -5.01 20.85
CA ARG A 208 36.99 -6.38 20.66
C ARG A 208 37.95 -6.49 19.48
N SER A 209 37.70 -5.75 18.39
CA SER A 209 38.61 -5.71 17.24
C SER A 209 39.90 -4.93 17.51
N ARG A 210 39.91 -4.05 18.52
CA ARG A 210 41.11 -3.31 18.93
C ARG A 210 41.97 -4.11 19.91
N GLN A 211 41.36 -4.89 20.80
CA GLN A 211 42.10 -5.76 21.74
C GLN A 211 42.73 -6.98 21.03
N GLN A 212 42.02 -7.59 20.06
CA GLN A 212 42.57 -8.71 19.28
C GLN A 212 43.70 -8.31 18.31
N GLY A 213 43.85 -7.03 17.97
CA GLY A 213 44.97 -6.52 17.19
C GLY A 213 46.23 -6.21 18.02
N LEU A 214 46.09 -5.98 19.34
CA LEU A 214 47.20 -5.67 20.24
C LEU A 214 47.91 -6.92 20.76
N ASP A 215 47.21 -8.04 20.89
CA ASP A 215 47.81 -9.30 21.35
C ASP A 215 48.62 -10.01 20.25
N ALA A 216 48.35 -9.72 18.97
CA ALA A 216 49.08 -10.31 17.84
C ALA A 216 50.49 -9.72 17.66
N ASP A 217 50.74 -8.49 18.12
CA ASP A 217 52.03 -7.78 17.93
C ASP A 217 53.03 -8.05 19.07
N VAL A 218 52.58 -8.65 20.18
CA VAL A 218 53.43 -9.06 21.32
C VAL A 218 54.02 -10.47 21.12
N GLN A 219 53.47 -11.29 20.22
CA GLN A 219 53.98 -12.64 19.93
C GLN A 219 55.00 -12.71 18.77
N GLN A 220 55.40 -11.59 18.17
CA GLN A 220 56.40 -11.53 17.10
C GLN A 220 57.68 -10.76 17.47
N ARG A 221 58.00 -10.63 18.76
CA ARG A 221 59.30 -10.12 19.23
C ARG A 221 60.00 -11.08 20.17
#